data_AF-A0A4R3NUW4-F1
#
_entry.id   AF-A0A4R3NUW4-F1
#
_cell.length_a   1.000
_cell.length_b   1.000
_cell.length_c   1.000
_cell.angle_alpha   90.00
_cell.angle_beta   90.00
_cell.angle_gamma   90.00
#
_symmetry.space_group_name_H-M   'P 1'
#
loop_
_entity.id
_entity.type
_entity.pdbx_description
1 polymer ?
#
loop_
_entity_poly.entity_id
_entity_poly.type
_entity_poly.pdbx_seq_one_letter_code
_entity_poly.pdbx_strand_id
1 'polypeptide(L)'
;MPAFLAKYLSPLVVAGLLFAAGGLLAFAAVNEVNDMVKDAKDTANAERNAFWQGEIAKANAAKEKAVAAQLRAVMLAGEQIRTAEAEAETKLKEMEKANAALPGGDACGLGPERVRILPR
;
A
#
# COMPACT_ATOMS: atom_id res chain seq x y z
N MET A 1 52.63 -58.92 26.68
CA MET A 1 51.16 -58.92 26.44
C MET A 1 50.73 -60.33 26.12
N PRO A 2 49.82 -60.96 26.87
CA PRO A 2 49.45 -62.35 26.63
C PRO A 2 48.83 -62.48 25.23
N ALA A 3 49.27 -63.47 24.45
CA ALA A 3 48.94 -63.65 23.03
C ALA A 3 47.42 -63.71 22.74
N PHE A 4 46.62 -64.06 23.74
CA PHE A 4 45.16 -64.02 23.66
C PHE A 4 44.58 -62.60 23.51
N LEU A 5 45.16 -61.59 24.17
CA LEU A 5 44.71 -60.20 24.04
C LEU A 5 44.90 -59.67 22.61
N ALA A 6 46.02 -59.99 21.97
CA ALA A 6 46.33 -59.57 20.61
C ALA A 6 45.38 -60.19 19.56
N LYS A 7 44.92 -61.44 19.81
CA LYS A 7 44.01 -62.17 18.91
C LYS A 7 42.59 -61.57 18.89
N TYR A 8 42.14 -61.01 20.00
CA TYR A 8 40.82 -60.33 20.09
C TYR A 8 40.90 -58.82 19.81
N LEU A 9 42.06 -58.19 20.00
CA LEU A 9 42.24 -56.76 19.67
C LEU A 9 42.03 -56.48 18.18
N SER A 10 42.55 -57.35 17.31
CA SER A 10 42.52 -57.12 15.86
C SER A 10 41.10 -57.03 15.27
N PRO A 11 40.15 -57.95 15.54
CA PRO A 11 38.77 -57.81 15.06
C PRO A 11 38.04 -56.63 15.72
N LEU A 12 38.38 -56.26 16.96
CA LEU A 12 37.74 -55.17 17.69
C LEU A 12 38.14 -53.79 17.11
N VAL A 13 39.41 -53.63 16.72
CA VAL A 13 39.89 -52.45 16.00
C VAL A 13 39.24 -52.33 14.62
N VAL A 14 39.13 -53.45 13.89
CA VAL A 14 38.47 -53.47 12.57
C VAL A 14 36.98 -53.12 12.71
N ALA A 15 36.28 -53.67 13.70
CA ALA A 15 34.90 -53.34 13.98
C ALA A 15 34.75 -51.85 14.35
N GLY A 16 35.64 -51.32 15.20
CA GLY A 16 35.66 -49.90 15.56
C GLY A 16 35.85 -48.98 14.36
N LEU A 17 36.75 -49.33 13.44
CA LEU A 17 36.96 -48.60 12.19
C LEU A 17 35.74 -48.64 11.27
N LEU A 18 35.07 -49.80 11.16
CA LEU A 18 33.83 -49.93 10.39
C LEU A 18 32.70 -49.08 10.96
N PHE A 19 32.55 -49.06 12.29
CA PHE A 19 31.56 -48.20 12.94
C PHE A 19 31.87 -46.71 12.75
N ALA A 20 33.13 -46.30 12.88
CA ALA A 20 33.54 -44.92 12.64
C ALA A 20 33.30 -44.50 11.19
N ALA A 21 33.68 -45.34 10.22
CA ALA A 21 33.44 -45.10 8.80
C ALA A 21 31.94 -45.03 8.48
N GLY A 22 31.15 -45.97 9.01
CA GLY A 22 29.70 -45.97 8.85
C GLY A 22 29.04 -44.73 9.47
N GLY A 23 29.51 -44.30 10.64
CA GLY A 23 29.03 -43.08 11.31
C GLY A 23 29.34 -41.81 10.51
N LEU A 24 30.54 -41.71 9.95
CA LEU A 24 30.92 -40.58 9.08
C LEU A 24 30.09 -40.53 7.80
N LEU A 25 29.87 -41.69 7.16
CA LEU A 25 29.04 -41.76 5.96
C LEU A 25 27.58 -41.42 6.26
N ALA A 26 27.03 -41.91 7.37
CA ALA A 26 25.68 -41.59 7.80
C ALA A 26 25.53 -40.09 8.11
N PHE A 27 26.52 -39.49 8.78
CA PHE A 27 26.54 -38.06 9.06
C PHE A 27 26.60 -37.23 7.77
N ALA A 28 27.46 -37.59 6.83
CA ALA A 28 27.56 -36.93 5.52
C ALA A 28 26.24 -37.03 4.74
N ALA A 29 25.61 -38.21 4.73
CA ALA A 29 24.33 -38.42 4.05
C ALA A 29 23.21 -37.56 4.66
N VAL A 30 23.16 -37.44 6.00
CA VAL A 30 22.17 -36.60 6.68
C VAL A 30 22.39 -35.12 6.35
N ASN A 31 23.64 -34.66 6.32
CA ASN A 31 23.94 -33.28 5.98
C ASN A 31 23.58 -32.95 4.53
N GLU A 32 23.91 -33.83 3.59
CA GLU A 32 23.55 -33.65 2.17
C GLU A 32 22.03 -33.51 2.00
N VAL A 33 21.25 -34.37 2.66
CA VAL A 33 19.78 -34.29 2.62
C VAL A 33 19.27 -32.99 3.24
N ASN A 34 19.88 -32.54 4.35
CA ASN A 34 19.51 -31.28 4.97
C ASN A 34 19.80 -30.08 4.05
N ASP A 35 20.94 -30.09 3.36
CA ASP A 35 21.34 -29.05 2.42
C ASP A 35 20.39 -29.03 1.21
N MET A 36 20.05 -30.18 0.64
CA MET A 36 19.03 -30.28 -0.41
C MET A 36 17.67 -29.71 0.02
N VAL A 37 17.23 -29.99 1.24
CA VAL A 37 15.97 -29.46 1.78
C VAL A 37 16.04 -27.95 1.98
N LYS A 38 17.19 -27.44 2.44
CA LYS A 38 17.43 -26.01 2.60
C LYS A 38 17.39 -25.30 1.25
N ASP A 39 18.10 -25.81 0.25
CA ASP A 39 18.15 -25.25 -1.09
C ASP A 39 16.78 -25.24 -1.77
N ALA A 40 16.00 -26.33 -1.60
CA ALA A 40 14.63 -26.40 -2.11
C ALA A 40 13.73 -25.34 -1.46
N LYS A 41 13.85 -25.13 -0.14
CA LYS A 41 13.11 -24.08 0.57
C LYS A 41 13.53 -22.68 0.14
N ASP A 42 14.82 -22.43 0.02
CA ASP A 42 15.36 -21.13 -0.34
C ASP A 42 14.95 -20.76 -1.79
N THR A 43 14.98 -21.74 -2.70
CA THR A 43 14.48 -21.57 -4.08
C THR A 43 12.98 -21.29 -4.12
N ALA A 44 12.16 -22.08 -3.43
CA ALA A 44 10.71 -21.87 -3.39
C ALA A 44 10.32 -20.51 -2.79
N ASN A 45 11.06 -20.08 -1.75
CA ASN A 45 10.88 -18.75 -1.16
C ASN A 45 11.27 -17.64 -2.14
N ALA A 46 12.39 -17.79 -2.86
CA ALA A 46 12.84 -16.82 -3.84
C ALA A 46 11.83 -16.66 -4.99
N GLU A 47 11.32 -17.76 -5.54
CA GLU A 47 10.29 -17.75 -6.59
C GLU A 47 9.02 -17.04 -6.12
N ARG A 48 8.52 -17.40 -4.93
CA ARG A 48 7.34 -16.78 -4.33
C ARG A 48 7.55 -15.29 -4.10
N ASN A 49 8.72 -14.90 -3.58
CA ASN A 49 9.03 -13.49 -3.32
C ASN A 49 9.11 -12.69 -4.62
N ALA A 50 9.75 -13.24 -5.67
CA ALA A 50 9.80 -12.61 -6.98
C ALA A 50 8.41 -12.42 -7.58
N PHE A 51 7.54 -13.44 -7.49
CA PHE A 51 6.16 -13.37 -7.94
C PHE A 51 5.40 -12.24 -7.23
N TRP A 52 5.43 -12.21 -5.90
CA TRP A 52 4.70 -11.20 -5.15
C TRP A 52 5.28 -9.80 -5.30
N GLN A 53 6.59 -9.64 -5.42
CA GLN A 53 7.19 -8.36 -5.74
C GLN A 53 6.69 -7.83 -7.09
N GLY A 54 6.55 -8.70 -8.09
CA GLY A 54 5.96 -8.35 -9.38
C GLY A 54 4.50 -7.91 -9.28
N GLU A 55 3.67 -8.67 -8.55
CA GLU A 55 2.25 -8.33 -8.35
C GLU A 55 2.07 -7.03 -7.54
N ILE A 56 2.90 -6.81 -6.51
CA ILE A 56 2.90 -5.56 -5.74
C ILE A 56 3.30 -4.39 -6.63
N ALA A 57 4.33 -4.54 -7.48
CA ALA A 57 4.75 -3.49 -8.40
C ALA A 57 3.62 -3.13 -9.39
N LYS A 58 2.93 -4.13 -9.95
CA LYS A 58 1.76 -3.92 -10.82
C LYS A 58 0.63 -3.19 -10.09
N ALA A 59 0.31 -3.63 -8.88
CA ALA A 59 -0.74 -3.02 -8.06
C ALA A 59 -0.41 -1.56 -7.69
N ASN A 60 0.85 -1.27 -7.36
CA ASN A 60 1.32 0.08 -7.07
C ASN A 60 1.23 0.98 -8.30
N ALA A 61 1.67 0.50 -9.47
CA ALA A 61 1.55 1.24 -10.72
C ALA A 61 0.08 1.55 -11.08
N ALA A 62 -0.84 0.62 -10.81
CA ALA A 62 -2.27 0.85 -11.00
C ALA A 62 -2.82 1.90 -10.01
N LYS A 63 -2.42 1.84 -8.74
CA LYS A 63 -2.78 2.84 -7.72
C LYS A 63 -2.26 4.23 -8.08
N GLU A 64 -1.01 4.36 -8.50
CA GLU A 64 -0.42 5.64 -8.92
C GLU A 64 -1.19 6.25 -10.08
N LYS A 65 -1.57 5.45 -11.09
CA LYS A 65 -2.41 5.91 -12.19
C LYS A 65 -3.78 6.39 -11.71
N ALA A 66 -4.41 5.65 -10.80
CA ALA A 66 -5.70 6.03 -10.23
C ALA A 66 -5.62 7.33 -9.42
N VAL A 67 -4.59 7.49 -8.59
CA VAL A 67 -4.32 8.72 -7.83
C VAL A 67 -4.08 9.90 -8.76
N ALA A 68 -3.29 9.73 -9.82
CA ALA A 68 -3.06 10.78 -10.80
C ALA A 68 -4.34 11.19 -11.54
N ALA A 69 -5.20 10.22 -11.90
CA ALA A 69 -6.50 10.50 -12.49
C ALA A 69 -7.43 11.25 -11.53
N GLN A 70 -7.47 10.83 -10.26
CA GLN A 70 -8.25 11.48 -9.22
C GLN A 70 -7.79 12.92 -8.97
N LEU A 71 -6.48 13.15 -8.87
CA LEU A 71 -5.91 14.49 -8.70
C LEU A 71 -6.30 15.42 -9.87
N ARG A 72 -6.25 14.92 -11.11
CA ARG A 72 -6.71 15.69 -12.27
C ARG A 72 -8.21 16.02 -12.19
N ALA A 73 -9.04 15.06 -11.81
CA ALA A 73 -10.47 15.28 -11.65
C ALA A 73 -10.76 16.32 -10.56
N VAL A 74 -10.06 16.26 -9.43
CA VAL A 74 -10.18 17.25 -8.34
C VAL A 74 -9.72 18.63 -8.79
N MET A 75 -8.63 18.73 -9.54
CA MET A 75 -8.16 20.02 -10.07
C MET A 75 -9.19 20.65 -11.02
N LEU A 76 -9.75 19.87 -11.96
CA LEU A 76 -10.80 20.34 -12.87
C LEU A 76 -12.07 20.77 -12.12
N ALA A 77 -12.52 19.98 -11.15
CA ALA A 77 -13.67 20.34 -10.32
C ALA A 77 -13.40 21.62 -9.53
N GLY A 78 -12.21 21.77 -8.96
CA GLY A 78 -11.80 22.99 -8.26
C GLY A 78 -11.74 24.23 -9.15
N GLU A 79 -11.30 24.09 -10.41
CA GLU A 79 -11.36 25.18 -11.39
C GLU A 79 -12.80 25.59 -11.69
N GLN A 80 -13.70 24.62 -11.92
CA GLN A 80 -15.11 24.88 -12.19
C GLN A 80 -15.81 25.58 -11.01
N ILE A 81 -15.52 25.15 -9.77
CA ILE A 81 -16.06 25.79 -8.56
C ILE A 81 -15.58 27.23 -8.47
N ARG A 82 -14.27 27.48 -8.63
CA ARG A 82 -13.72 28.84 -8.61
C ARG A 82 -14.31 29.75 -9.67
N THR A 83 -14.53 29.23 -10.89
CA THR A 83 -15.19 30.01 -11.95
C THR A 83 -16.64 30.33 -11.59
N ALA A 84 -17.38 29.37 -11.04
CA ALA A 84 -18.77 29.58 -10.63
C ALA A 84 -18.88 30.56 -9.45
N GLU A 85 -17.95 30.51 -8.49
CA GLU A 85 -17.85 31.46 -7.38
C GLU A 85 -17.58 32.88 -7.90
N ALA A 86 -16.61 33.05 -8.81
CA ALA A 86 -16.31 34.35 -9.40
C ALA A 86 -17.49 34.94 -10.19
N GLU A 87 -18.22 34.10 -10.93
CA GLU A 87 -19.44 34.50 -11.62
C GLU A 87 -20.56 34.91 -10.64
N ALA A 88 -20.75 34.13 -9.57
CA ALA A 88 -21.73 34.43 -8.53
C ALA A 88 -21.43 35.74 -7.80
N GLU A 89 -20.16 35.97 -7.43
CA GLU A 89 -19.72 37.23 -6.83
C GLU A 89 -19.93 38.43 -7.76
N THR A 90 -19.67 38.25 -9.05
CA THR A 90 -19.89 39.30 -10.05
C THR A 90 -21.37 39.66 -10.13
N LYS A 91 -22.24 38.65 -10.23
CA LYS A 91 -23.70 38.85 -10.24
C LYS A 91 -24.20 39.50 -8.96
N LEU A 92 -23.69 39.10 -7.79
CA LEU A 92 -24.05 39.73 -6.52
C LEU A 92 -23.70 41.22 -6.50
N LYS A 93 -22.48 41.58 -6.91
CA LYS A 93 -22.05 43.00 -7.00
C LYS A 93 -22.90 43.80 -7.99
N GLU A 94 -23.30 43.20 -9.11
CA GLU A 94 -24.21 43.82 -10.06
C GLU A 94 -25.60 44.04 -9.47
N MET A 95 -26.15 43.05 -8.76
CA MET A 95 -27.43 43.17 -8.07
C MET A 95 -27.40 44.21 -6.94
N GLU A 96 -26.31 44.27 -6.16
CA GLU A 96 -26.10 45.29 -5.13
C GLU A 96 -26.10 46.70 -5.73
N LYS A 97 -25.37 46.91 -6.84
CA LYS A 97 -25.38 48.19 -7.56
C LYS A 97 -26.75 48.55 -8.13
N ALA A 98 -27.44 47.57 -8.72
CA ALA A 98 -28.78 47.76 -9.27
C ALA A 98 -29.79 48.13 -8.17
N ASN A 99 -29.72 47.46 -7.01
CA ASN A 99 -30.56 47.77 -5.85
C ASN A 99 -30.27 49.18 -5.30
N ALA A 100 -29.00 49.59 -5.20
CA ALA A 100 -28.65 50.94 -4.77
C ALA A 100 -29.13 52.04 -5.74
N ALA A 101 -29.27 51.72 -7.03
CA ALA A 101 -29.80 52.65 -8.03
C ALA A 101 -31.33 52.78 -8.02
N LEU A 102 -32.06 51.93 -7.27
CA LEU A 102 -33.51 52.04 -7.15
C LEU A 102 -33.91 53.24 -6.27
N PRO A 103 -35.00 53.95 -6.61
CA PRO A 103 -35.50 55.04 -5.77
C PRO A 103 -35.92 54.52 -4.39
N GLY A 104 -35.22 55.00 -3.35
CA GLY A 104 -35.37 54.51 -1.97
C GLY A 104 -34.47 53.33 -1.62
N GLY A 105 -33.37 53.09 -2.35
CA GLY A 105 -32.44 51.95 -2.15
C GLY A 105 -31.85 51.81 -0.74
N ASP A 106 -31.81 52.89 0.04
CA ASP A 106 -31.35 52.88 1.44
C ASP A 106 -32.50 52.62 2.44
N ALA A 107 -33.75 52.63 1.99
CA ALA A 107 -34.92 52.35 2.82
C ALA A 107 -35.12 50.84 2.93
N CYS A 108 -34.41 50.18 3.85
CA CYS A 108 -34.73 48.82 4.25
C CYS A 108 -36.15 48.75 4.83
N GLY A 109 -37.11 48.27 4.04
CA GLY A 109 -38.46 47.92 4.48
C GLY A 109 -39.58 48.59 3.70
N LEU A 110 -40.76 47.96 3.71
CA LEU A 110 -42.00 48.58 3.24
C LEU A 110 -42.41 49.67 4.23
N GLY A 111 -42.16 50.93 3.87
CA GLY A 111 -42.63 52.07 4.63
C GLY A 111 -44.16 52.02 4.83
N PRO A 112 -44.68 52.45 6.00
CA PRO A 112 -46.10 52.33 6.35
C PRO A 112 -47.05 52.97 5.32
N GLU A 113 -46.57 53.97 4.59
CA GLU A 113 -47.20 54.60 3.42
C GLU A 113 -47.46 53.66 2.23
N ARG A 114 -46.65 52.62 2.01
CA ARG A 114 -46.88 51.63 0.93
C ARG A 114 -47.83 50.49 1.32
N VAL A 115 -48.11 50.29 2.61
CA VAL A 115 -48.95 49.18 3.13
C VAL A 115 -50.35 49.66 3.54
N ARG A 116 -50.58 50.97 3.65
CA ARG A 116 -51.90 51.52 3.95
C ARG A 116 -52.82 51.50 2.73
N ILE A 117 -53.52 50.38 2.56
CA ILE A 117 -54.62 50.21 1.58
C ILE A 117 -55.97 50.70 2.15
N LEU A 118 -56.03 51.07 3.43
CA LEU A 118 -57.25 51.53 4.07
C LEU A 118 -57.19 53.03 4.39
N PRO A 119 -58.16 53.84 3.91
CA PRO A 119 -58.32 55.23 4.32
C PRO A 119 -58.71 55.31 5.81
N ARG A 120 -58.27 56.38 6.47
CA ARG A 120 -58.65 56.70 7.85
C ARG A 120 -60.09 57.13 7.95
#